data_AF-A0A814Y5L4-F1
#
_entry.id   AF-A0A814Y5L4-F1
#
_cell.length_a   1.000
_cell.length_b   1.000
_cell.length_c   1.000
_cell.angle_alpha   90.00
_cell.angle_beta   90.00
_cell.angle_gamma   90.00
#
_symmetry.space_group_name_H-M   'P 1'
#
loop_
_entity.id
_entity.type
_entity.pdbx_description
1 polymer ?
#
loop_
_entity_poly.entity_id
_entity_poly.type
_entity_poly.pdbx_seq_one_letter_code
_entity_poly.pdbx_strand_id
1 'polypeptide(L)'
;VFVDTVGDPDKYALKLRSIYPKIKVCVSKKADDLYPIVSASSICAKVIRDQIVENWKLSEYDKTFVYGSGYPSDPNTKSFLTKCIDPVFGFPKFVRFSWSTATTIMDIKCVKVLWDDSENEETSKTKSNKRKLEQTDSTNGSTPKSVKTLLNYFVHKKANNHHKDGSDYFRASHLRPAVL
;
A
#
# COMPACT_ATOMS: atom_id res chain seq x y z
N VAL A 1 10.07 25.72 17.63
CA VAL A 1 10.19 24.33 17.13
C VAL A 1 10.88 24.38 15.79
N PHE A 2 11.94 23.58 15.62
CA PHE A 2 12.70 23.47 14.37
C PHE A 2 12.49 22.08 13.78
N VAL A 3 12.25 21.99 12.48
CA VAL A 3 11.92 20.73 11.81
C VAL A 3 12.69 20.61 10.49
N ASP A 4 13.34 19.48 10.28
CA ASP A 4 13.95 19.12 9.00
C ASP A 4 12.90 18.62 8.01
N THR A 5 13.08 18.93 6.72
CA THR A 5 12.18 18.48 5.65
C THR A 5 12.93 18.07 4.40
N VAL A 6 12.42 17.04 3.73
CA VAL A 6 12.88 16.59 2.41
C VAL A 6 12.14 17.30 1.26
N GLY A 7 11.03 18.00 1.56
CA GLY A 7 10.13 18.62 0.59
C GLY A 7 10.12 20.15 0.66
N ASP A 8 9.03 20.75 0.19
CA ASP A 8 8.78 22.18 0.29
C ASP A 8 8.59 22.60 1.77
N PRO A 9 9.48 23.44 2.33
CA PRO A 9 9.38 23.89 3.72
C PRO A 9 8.13 24.73 3.99
N ASP A 10 7.68 25.54 3.04
CA ASP A 10 6.58 26.48 3.25
C ASP A 10 5.25 25.73 3.38
N LYS A 11 5.02 24.76 2.50
CA LYS A 11 3.83 23.89 2.57
C LYS A 11 3.75 23.15 3.90
N TYR A 12 4.88 22.64 4.39
CA TYR A 12 4.90 21.90 5.66
C TYR A 12 4.80 22.82 6.87
N ALA A 13 5.43 23.99 6.83
CA ALA A 13 5.30 25.01 7.87
C ALA A 13 3.84 25.49 8.00
N LEU A 14 3.13 25.71 6.89
CA LEU A 14 1.71 26.07 6.91
C LEU A 14 0.87 24.98 7.57
N LYS A 15 1.10 23.70 7.23
CA LYS A 15 0.43 22.56 7.88
C LYS A 15 0.70 22.52 9.39
N LEU A 16 1.94 22.73 9.82
CA LEU A 16 2.28 22.69 11.25
C LEU A 16 1.72 23.90 12.02
N ARG A 17 1.69 25.08 11.39
CA ARG A 17 1.10 26.29 11.99
C ARG A 17 -0.42 26.19 12.16
N SER A 18 -1.12 25.49 11.26
CA SER A 18 -2.57 25.26 11.42
C SER A 18 -2.88 24.33 12.58
N ILE A 19 -2.03 23.32 12.83
CA ILE A 19 -2.17 22.37 13.95
C ILE A 19 -1.72 23.00 15.27
N TYR A 20 -0.64 23.78 15.25
CA TYR A 20 0.00 24.36 16.45
C TYR A 20 0.11 25.89 16.37
N PRO A 21 -1.02 26.63 16.43
CA PRO A 21 -1.03 28.07 16.18
C PRO A 21 -0.27 28.90 17.23
N LYS A 22 -0.14 28.38 18.46
CA LYS A 22 0.55 29.07 19.57
C LYS A 22 2.07 28.87 19.57
N ILE A 23 2.60 28.00 18.69
CA ILE A 23 4.01 27.61 18.69
C ILE A 23 4.69 28.21 17.45
N LYS A 24 5.82 28.89 17.66
CA LYS A 24 6.66 29.34 16.54
C LYS A 24 7.35 28.14 15.91
N VAL A 25 6.91 27.78 14.70
CA VAL A 25 7.46 26.68 13.89
C VAL A 25 8.34 27.23 12.77
N CYS A 26 9.56 26.72 12.70
CA CYS A 26 10.55 26.96 11.65
C CYS A 26 10.84 25.62 10.95
N VAL A 27 10.58 25.55 9.65
CA VAL A 27 10.86 24.37 8.82
C VAL A 27 11.92 24.76 7.81
N SER A 28 12.95 23.95 7.64
CA SER A 28 14.01 24.18 6.65
C SER A 28 14.55 22.86 6.14
N LYS A 29 15.12 22.86 4.94
CA LYS A 29 15.88 21.72 4.42
C LYS A 29 17.23 21.65 5.13
N LYS A 30 17.73 20.44 5.40
CA LYS A 30 19.01 20.21 6.10
C LYS A 30 19.06 20.94 7.45
N ALA A 31 17.94 20.90 8.18
CA ALA A 31 17.84 21.61 9.45
C ALA A 31 18.76 21.00 10.53
N ASP A 32 19.16 19.74 10.36
CA ASP A 32 20.15 19.06 11.19
C ASP A 32 21.56 19.64 11.05
N ASP A 33 21.93 20.15 9.87
CA ASP A 33 23.20 20.87 9.67
C ASP A 33 23.17 22.30 10.25
N LEU A 34 21.98 22.91 10.29
CA LEU A 34 21.77 24.31 10.66
C LEU A 34 21.54 24.51 12.16
N TYR A 35 20.88 23.56 12.82
CA TYR A 35 20.44 23.69 14.20
C TYR A 35 20.91 22.49 15.04
N PRO A 36 21.79 22.69 16.03
CA PRO A 36 22.29 21.60 16.88
C PRO A 36 21.19 20.75 17.55
N ILE A 37 20.06 21.37 17.90
CA ILE A 37 18.92 20.67 18.48
C ILE A 37 18.27 19.68 17.51
N VAL A 38 18.24 19.99 16.21
CA VAL A 38 17.72 19.10 15.17
C VAL A 38 18.74 18.00 14.88
N SER A 39 20.03 18.32 14.90
CA SER A 39 21.12 17.33 14.81
C SER A 39 21.00 16.27 15.91
N ALA A 40 20.82 16.69 17.16
CA ALA A 40 20.62 15.80 18.30
C ALA A 40 19.39 14.89 18.11
N SER A 41 18.25 15.47 17.67
CA SER A 41 17.05 14.70 17.33
C SER A 41 17.31 13.65 16.24
N SER A 42 18.07 14.02 15.21
CA SER A 42 18.49 13.13 14.13
C SER A 42 19.35 11.95 14.60
N ILE A 43 20.22 12.16 15.59
CA ILE A 43 21.01 11.09 16.22
C ILE A 43 20.09 10.16 16.98
N CYS A 44 19.24 10.70 17.86
CA CYS A 44 18.28 9.90 18.64
C CYS A 44 17.39 9.05 17.74
N ALA A 45 16.85 9.62 16.66
CA ALA A 45 16.00 8.91 15.71
C ALA A 45 16.74 7.73 15.04
N LYS A 46 17.99 7.93 14.60
CA LYS A 46 18.79 6.88 13.96
C LYS A 46 19.15 5.77 14.95
N VAL A 47 19.63 6.11 16.14
CA VAL A 47 20.02 5.13 17.17
C VAL A 47 18.82 4.27 17.57
N ILE A 48 17.67 4.89 17.87
CA ILE A 48 16.47 4.16 18.27
C ILE A 48 15.96 3.27 17.13
N ARG A 49 15.95 3.77 15.88
CA ARG A 49 15.57 2.97 14.71
C ARG A 49 16.44 1.72 14.61
N ASP A 50 17.76 1.89 14.68
CA ASP A 50 18.71 0.78 14.51
C ASP A 50 18.56 -0.24 15.64
N GLN A 51 18.38 0.22 16.87
CA GLN A 51 18.07 -0.64 18.02
C GLN A 51 16.76 -1.41 17.86
N ILE A 52 15.69 -0.77 17.38
CA ILE A 52 14.40 -1.43 17.16
C ILE A 52 14.53 -2.50 16.07
N VAL A 53 15.22 -2.18 14.97
CA VAL A 53 15.40 -3.10 13.85
C VAL A 53 16.28 -4.29 14.25
N GLU A 54 17.39 -4.07 14.95
CA GLU A 54 18.28 -5.12 15.43
C GLU A 54 17.59 -6.10 16.40
N ASN A 55 16.72 -5.58 17.28
CA ASN A 55 16.01 -6.38 18.26
C ASN A 55 14.65 -6.91 17.74
N TRP A 56 14.30 -6.64 16.48
CA TRP A 56 13.02 -7.08 15.93
C TRP A 56 13.00 -8.59 15.72
N LYS A 57 12.07 -9.28 16.38
CA LYS A 57 11.84 -10.72 16.21
C LYS A 57 10.66 -10.95 15.29
N LEU A 58 10.89 -11.70 14.21
CA LEU A 58 9.83 -12.15 13.31
C LEU A 58 9.08 -13.32 13.95
N SER A 59 8.06 -13.01 14.75
CA SER A 59 7.25 -14.02 15.45
C SER A 59 6.57 -15.02 14.51
N GLU A 60 6.38 -14.64 13.25
CA GLU A 60 5.77 -15.45 12.20
C GLU A 60 6.72 -16.55 11.67
N TYR A 61 8.01 -16.53 12.06
CA TYR A 61 9.02 -17.46 11.58
C TYR A 61 9.95 -17.95 12.69
N ASP A 62 10.19 -19.25 12.74
CA ASP A 62 11.19 -19.85 13.64
C ASP A 62 12.65 -19.60 13.20
N LYS A 63 12.85 -18.98 12.03
CA LYS A 63 14.17 -18.77 11.43
C LYS A 63 14.62 -17.33 11.63
N THR A 64 15.89 -17.18 12.00
CA THR A 64 16.58 -15.89 11.95
C THR A 64 16.91 -15.56 10.50
N PHE A 65 16.47 -14.40 10.01
CA PHE A 65 16.76 -13.95 8.66
C PHE A 65 17.76 -12.81 8.66
N VAL A 66 18.70 -12.86 7.72
CA VAL A 66 19.57 -11.72 7.40
C VAL A 66 18.83 -10.87 6.36
N TYR A 67 18.26 -9.75 6.80
CA TYR A 67 17.48 -8.84 5.93
C TYR A 67 18.32 -7.74 5.26
N GLY A 68 19.59 -7.60 5.60
CA GLY A 68 20.46 -6.56 5.03
C GLY A 68 20.14 -5.16 5.54
N SER A 69 20.30 -4.15 4.68
CA SER A 69 20.10 -2.74 5.02
C SER A 69 18.63 -2.32 5.19
N GLY A 70 17.69 -3.11 4.66
CA GLY A 70 16.28 -2.77 4.61
C GLY A 70 15.88 -1.84 3.46
N TYR A 71 16.82 -1.40 2.61
CA TYR A 71 16.52 -0.57 1.43
C TYR A 71 16.25 -1.41 0.17
N PRO A 72 15.39 -0.96 -0.75
CA PRO A 72 15.07 -1.72 -1.95
C PRO A 72 16.26 -1.88 -2.91
N SER A 73 17.28 -1.04 -2.80
CA SER A 73 18.48 -1.09 -3.63
C SER A 73 19.45 -2.19 -3.21
N ASP A 74 19.38 -2.67 -1.97
CA ASP A 74 20.32 -3.64 -1.42
C ASP A 74 20.00 -5.08 -1.87
N PRO A 75 20.96 -5.80 -2.49
CA PRO A 75 20.78 -7.18 -2.90
C PRO A 75 20.38 -8.12 -1.76
N ASN A 76 20.91 -7.92 -0.55
CA ASN A 76 20.58 -8.76 0.61
C ASN A 76 19.11 -8.57 1.03
N THR A 77 18.63 -7.33 1.02
CA THR A 77 17.22 -7.00 1.28
C THR A 77 16.29 -7.65 0.24
N LYS A 78 16.64 -7.61 -1.06
CA LYS A 78 15.86 -8.31 -2.09
C LYS A 78 15.86 -9.83 -1.90
N SER A 79 17.01 -10.41 -1.54
CA SER A 79 17.12 -11.84 -1.25
C SER A 79 16.23 -12.23 -0.07
N PHE A 80 16.21 -11.41 0.99
CA PHE A 80 15.32 -11.62 2.14
C PHE A 80 13.85 -11.61 1.72
N LEU A 81 13.39 -10.58 1.02
CA LEU A 81 11.99 -10.48 0.55
C LEU A 81 11.60 -11.71 -0.26
N THR A 82 12.45 -12.15 -1.20
CA THR A 82 12.10 -13.31 -2.02
C THR A 82 12.05 -14.65 -1.25
N LYS A 83 12.67 -14.73 -0.07
CA LYS A 83 12.73 -15.93 0.80
C LYS A 83 11.64 -15.95 1.88
N CYS A 84 11.19 -14.79 2.37
CA CYS A 84 10.23 -14.68 3.46
C CYS A 84 8.79 -14.45 3.01
N ILE A 85 8.50 -14.64 1.72
CA ILE A 85 7.16 -14.46 1.15
C ILE A 85 6.38 -15.78 1.16
N ASP A 86 5.14 -15.70 1.62
CA ASP A 86 4.14 -16.76 1.61
C ASP A 86 3.15 -16.54 0.45
N PRO A 87 2.76 -17.59 -0.31
CA PRO A 87 1.86 -17.45 -1.44
C PRO A 87 0.46 -16.91 -1.10
N VAL A 88 -0.03 -17.13 0.12
CA VAL A 88 -1.37 -16.74 0.55
C VAL A 88 -1.31 -15.45 1.37
N PHE A 89 -0.43 -15.39 2.36
CA PHE A 89 -0.36 -14.28 3.31
C PHE A 89 0.59 -13.15 2.88
N GLY A 90 1.44 -13.38 1.88
CA GLY A 90 2.43 -12.40 1.44
C GLY A 90 3.61 -12.30 2.41
N PHE A 91 3.88 -11.10 2.92
CA PHE A 91 5.06 -10.85 3.77
C PHE A 91 4.75 -10.86 5.28
N PRO A 92 5.76 -11.07 6.14
CA PRO A 92 5.61 -10.77 7.57
C PRO A 92 5.34 -9.28 7.81
N LYS A 93 4.81 -8.95 8.99
CA LYS A 93 4.47 -7.56 9.37
C LYS A 93 5.65 -6.59 9.33
N PHE A 94 6.87 -7.12 9.40
CA PHE A 94 8.10 -6.35 9.29
C PHE A 94 8.27 -5.66 7.93
N VAL A 95 7.71 -6.21 6.86
CA VAL A 95 7.83 -5.67 5.50
C VAL A 95 6.74 -4.63 5.23
N ARG A 96 7.13 -3.52 4.59
CA ARG A 96 6.20 -2.48 4.15
C ARG A 96 5.52 -2.89 2.85
N PHE A 97 4.26 -3.32 2.93
CA PHE A 97 3.45 -3.74 1.77
C PHE A 97 3.24 -2.62 0.74
N SER A 98 3.28 -1.36 1.18
CA SER A 98 3.13 -0.17 0.34
C SER A 98 4.34 0.12 -0.55
N TRP A 99 5.47 -0.55 -0.34
CA TRP A 99 6.64 -0.38 -1.19
C TRP A 99 6.44 -1.07 -2.53
N SER A 100 6.71 -0.35 -3.62
CA SER A 100 6.56 -0.87 -4.98
C SER A 100 7.31 -2.19 -5.18
N THR A 101 8.52 -2.33 -4.64
CA THR A 101 9.29 -3.59 -4.69
C THR A 101 8.56 -4.74 -4.00
N ALA A 102 7.92 -4.51 -2.86
CA ALA A 102 7.12 -5.53 -2.18
C ALA A 102 5.88 -5.88 -3.00
N THR A 103 5.15 -4.88 -3.50
CA THR A 103 3.96 -5.07 -4.35
C THR A 103 4.29 -5.90 -5.59
N THR A 104 5.36 -5.56 -6.33
CA THR A 104 5.78 -6.32 -7.52
C THR A 104 6.13 -7.76 -7.21
N ILE A 105 6.78 -8.04 -6.07
CA ILE A 105 7.09 -9.41 -5.68
C ILE A 105 5.81 -10.19 -5.33
N MET A 106 4.84 -9.56 -4.65
CA MET A 106 3.53 -10.18 -4.36
C MET A 106 2.75 -10.47 -5.63
N ASP A 107 2.71 -9.56 -6.60
CA ASP A 107 1.98 -9.77 -7.86
C ASP A 107 2.52 -10.97 -8.66
N ILE A 108 3.82 -11.27 -8.51
CA ILE A 108 4.48 -12.38 -9.20
C ILE A 108 4.35 -13.70 -8.41
N LYS A 109 4.43 -13.66 -7.08
CA LYS A 109 4.60 -14.87 -6.24
C LYS A 109 3.39 -15.24 -5.37
N CYS A 110 2.44 -14.33 -5.18
CA CYS A 110 1.28 -14.55 -4.33
C CYS A 110 0.02 -14.78 -5.16
N VAL A 111 -0.98 -15.37 -4.52
CA VAL A 111 -2.33 -15.52 -5.07
C VAL A 111 -2.97 -14.13 -5.22
N LYS A 112 -3.66 -13.91 -6.33
CA LYS A 112 -4.36 -12.64 -6.59
C LYS A 112 -5.51 -12.47 -5.59
N VAL A 113 -5.47 -11.39 -4.81
CA VAL A 113 -6.53 -11.00 -3.89
C VAL A 113 -7.38 -9.90 -4.55
N LEU A 114 -8.70 -10.10 -4.57
CA LEU A 114 -9.66 -9.10 -5.02
C LEU A 114 -10.30 -8.44 -3.79
N TRP A 115 -10.13 -7.13 -3.69
CA TRP A 115 -10.79 -6.33 -2.66
C TRP A 115 -12.04 -5.68 -3.25
N ASP A 116 -13.05 -5.43 -2.42
CA ASP A 116 -14.31 -4.84 -2.89
C ASP A 116 -14.11 -3.42 -3.52
N ASP A 117 -13.02 -2.73 -3.18
CA ASP A 117 -12.67 -1.42 -3.75
C ASP A 117 -11.82 -1.52 -5.04
N SER A 118 -11.33 -2.70 -5.40
CA SER A 118 -10.39 -2.89 -6.52
C SER A 118 -11.04 -2.68 -7.90
N GLU A 119 -12.37 -2.74 -8.01
CA GLU A 119 -13.11 -2.64 -9.27
C GLU A 119 -13.34 -1.19 -9.75
N ASN A 120 -13.02 -0.18 -8.93
CA ASN A 120 -13.23 1.24 -9.28
C ASN A 120 -12.02 1.92 -9.95
N GLU A 121 -10.85 1.28 -10.03
CA GLU A 121 -9.65 1.89 -10.62
C GLU A 121 -9.43 1.59 -12.12
N GLU A 122 -10.07 0.55 -12.68
CA GLU A 122 -9.87 0.20 -14.10
C GLU A 122 -10.67 1.11 -15.06
N THR A 123 -11.73 1.77 -14.59
CA THR A 123 -12.60 2.61 -15.44
C THR A 123 -12.10 4.04 -15.67
N SER A 124 -11.05 4.48 -14.96
CA SER A 124 -10.56 5.86 -14.99
C SER A 124 -9.31 6.09 -15.85
N LYS A 125 -8.62 5.03 -16.32
CA LYS A 125 -7.40 5.16 -17.16
C LYS A 125 -7.67 5.23 -18.67
N THR A 126 -8.88 4.93 -19.15
CA THR A 126 -9.18 4.80 -20.60
C THR A 126 -9.66 6.11 -21.26
N LYS A 127 -9.90 7.21 -20.52
CA LYS A 127 -10.55 8.42 -21.08
C LYS A 127 -9.62 9.54 -21.56
N SER A 128 -8.30 9.36 -21.61
CA SER A 128 -7.37 10.48 -21.88
C SER A 128 -6.78 10.57 -23.29
N ASN A 129 -7.03 9.60 -24.20
CA ASN A 129 -6.49 9.66 -25.57
C ASN A 129 -7.55 9.40 -26.64
N LYS A 130 -8.36 10.42 -26.96
CA LYS A 130 -8.88 10.66 -28.31
C LYS A 130 -9.49 12.07 -28.41
N ARG A 131 -8.70 13.03 -28.89
CA ARG A 131 -9.20 14.24 -29.54
C ARG A 131 -8.72 14.22 -30.99
N LYS A 132 -9.56 13.80 -31.93
CA LYS A 132 -9.63 14.35 -33.30
C LYS A 132 -10.89 13.87 -34.05
N LEU A 133 -11.65 14.88 -34.50
CA LEU A 133 -12.46 14.98 -35.73
C LEU A 133 -13.86 14.33 -35.87
N GLU A 134 -14.82 15.26 -35.98
CA GLU A 134 -15.91 15.39 -36.99
C GLU A 134 -17.29 14.75 -36.84
N GLN A 135 -18.24 15.55 -37.39
CA GLN A 135 -19.69 15.59 -37.29
C GLN A 135 -20.41 14.40 -37.93
N THR A 136 -21.62 14.08 -37.44
CA THR A 136 -22.90 14.22 -38.19
C THR A 136 -24.10 13.62 -37.42
N ASP A 137 -25.15 14.43 -37.33
CA ASP A 137 -26.59 14.16 -37.48
C ASP A 137 -27.29 12.89 -36.94
N SER A 138 -28.28 13.20 -36.09
CA SER A 138 -29.69 12.77 -36.16
C SER A 138 -30.17 11.39 -35.66
N THR A 139 -31.22 11.51 -34.84
CA THR A 139 -32.40 10.63 -34.61
C THR A 139 -32.43 9.62 -33.44
N ASN A 140 -33.38 9.92 -32.54
CA ASN A 140 -34.41 9.07 -31.92
C ASN A 140 -34.05 7.75 -31.20
N GLY A 141 -34.43 7.72 -29.91
CA GLY A 141 -35.39 6.72 -29.43
C GLY A 141 -34.96 5.74 -28.33
N SER A 142 -35.69 5.84 -27.21
CA SER A 142 -36.16 4.70 -26.38
C SER A 142 -35.25 4.08 -25.32
N THR A 143 -35.62 4.38 -24.08
CA THR A 143 -35.35 3.70 -22.79
C THR A 143 -35.89 2.24 -22.74
N PRO A 144 -35.88 1.52 -21.59
CA PRO A 144 -34.77 0.96 -20.81
C PRO A 144 -35.06 -0.50 -20.34
N LYS A 145 -34.21 -1.05 -19.45
CA LYS A 145 -34.46 -2.15 -18.48
C LYS A 145 -34.74 -3.57 -19.02
N SER A 146 -33.83 -4.49 -18.68
CA SER A 146 -34.23 -5.84 -18.25
C SER A 146 -33.38 -6.26 -17.04
N VAL A 147 -34.02 -6.13 -15.89
CA VAL A 147 -33.68 -6.80 -14.65
C VAL A 147 -34.05 -8.27 -14.83
N LYS A 148 -33.10 -9.19 -14.64
CA LYS A 148 -33.40 -10.53 -14.11
C LYS A 148 -32.32 -10.96 -13.11
N THR A 149 -32.59 -10.53 -11.89
CA THR A 149 -32.44 -11.26 -10.62
C THR A 149 -32.31 -12.78 -10.74
N LEU A 150 -31.36 -13.34 -9.99
CA LEU A 150 -31.47 -14.56 -9.17
C LEU A 150 -30.26 -14.55 -8.21
N LEU A 151 -30.34 -13.83 -7.10
CA LEU A 151 -30.77 -14.27 -5.76
C LEU A 151 -30.30 -15.67 -5.33
N ASN A 152 -29.61 -15.63 -4.18
CA ASN A 152 -29.52 -16.63 -3.11
C ASN A 152 -28.53 -17.79 -3.25
N TYR A 153 -27.37 -17.61 -2.60
CA TYR A 153 -26.70 -18.72 -1.94
C TYR A 153 -26.17 -18.35 -0.55
N PHE A 154 -27.05 -17.82 0.30
CA PHE A 154 -27.03 -18.09 1.75
C PHE A 154 -28.44 -17.96 2.33
N VAL A 155 -29.35 -18.80 1.82
CA VAL A 155 -30.46 -19.29 2.65
C VAL A 155 -30.41 -20.80 2.60
N HIS A 156 -29.86 -21.37 3.67
CA HIS A 156 -30.02 -22.74 4.14
C HIS A 156 -29.62 -23.91 3.22
N LYS A 157 -28.55 -24.60 3.64
CA LYS A 157 -28.41 -26.06 3.74
C LYS A 157 -29.53 -26.89 3.05
N LYS A 158 -29.28 -27.35 1.81
CA LYS A 158 -29.56 -28.73 1.37
C LYS A 158 -29.00 -29.03 -0.02
N ALA A 159 -28.49 -30.25 -0.14
CA ALA A 159 -28.30 -31.07 -1.34
C ALA A 159 -26.99 -30.96 -2.13
N ASN A 160 -26.20 -32.02 -1.98
CA ASN A 160 -25.12 -32.57 -2.82
C ASN A 160 -25.27 -32.36 -4.34
N ASN A 161 -24.18 -32.06 -5.06
CA ASN A 161 -23.39 -33.04 -5.83
C ASN A 161 -22.31 -32.38 -6.74
N HIS A 162 -21.22 -33.12 -6.92
CA HIS A 162 -20.09 -32.97 -7.85
C HIS A 162 -20.30 -32.18 -9.16
N HIS A 163 -19.40 -31.24 -9.47
CA HIS A 163 -18.39 -31.36 -10.57
C HIS A 163 -17.34 -30.23 -10.45
N LYS A 164 -16.10 -30.54 -10.84
CA LYS A 164 -14.89 -29.73 -10.68
C LYS A 164 -14.81 -28.63 -11.75
N ASP A 165 -14.35 -27.43 -11.37
CA ASP A 165 -13.37 -26.68 -12.17
C ASP A 165 -12.65 -25.63 -11.31
N GLY A 166 -11.32 -25.64 -11.43
CA GLY A 166 -10.39 -24.95 -10.55
C GLY A 166 -10.19 -23.49 -10.90
N SER A 167 -10.53 -22.61 -9.95
CA SER A 167 -9.87 -21.33 -9.74
C SER A 167 -10.14 -20.91 -8.30
N ASP A 168 -9.21 -21.25 -7.41
CA ASP A 168 -9.33 -20.95 -5.98
C ASP A 168 -9.07 -19.45 -5.75
N TYR A 169 -10.15 -18.67 -5.73
CA TYR A 169 -10.11 -17.27 -5.29
C TYR A 169 -10.39 -17.18 -3.79
N PHE A 170 -9.45 -16.62 -3.05
CA PHE A 170 -9.60 -16.37 -1.62
C PHE A 170 -10.25 -14.99 -1.40
N ARG A 171 -11.51 -14.96 -0.96
CA ARG A 171 -12.21 -13.71 -0.61
C ARG A 171 -11.92 -13.35 0.85
N ALA A 172 -10.86 -12.57 1.08
CA ALA A 172 -10.47 -12.11 2.41
C ALA A 172 -11.19 -10.80 2.76
N SER A 173 -12.26 -10.86 3.56
CA SER A 173 -13.00 -9.66 3.96
C SER A 173 -12.39 -8.91 5.16
N HIS A 174 -11.36 -9.44 5.84
CA HIS A 174 -10.92 -8.88 7.13
C HIS A 174 -9.40 -8.95 7.43
N LEU A 175 -8.54 -9.13 6.43
CA LEU A 175 -7.08 -9.22 6.61
C LEU A 175 -6.35 -8.11 5.85
N ARG A 176 -6.55 -6.84 6.20
CA ARG A 176 -5.61 -5.79 5.77
C ARG A 176 -4.50 -5.66 6.82
N PRO A 177 -3.21 -5.91 6.46
CA PRO A 177 -2.11 -5.32 7.21
C PRO A 177 -2.23 -3.79 7.11
N ALA A 178 -2.10 -3.10 8.24
CA ALA A 178 -2.17 -1.65 8.27
C ALA A 178 -1.11 -1.04 7.34
N VAL A 179 -1.55 -0.13 6.47
CA VAL A 179 -0.66 0.72 5.68
C VAL A 179 -0.09 1.76 6.65
N LEU A 180 1.19 1.63 7.01
CA LEU A 180 1.99 2.66 7.69
C LEU A 180 2.87 3.41 6.69
#